data_AF-A0A0D9XSR4-F1
#
_entry.id   AF-A0A0D9XSR4-F1
#
_cell.length_a   1.000
_cell.length_b   1.000
_cell.length_c   1.000
_cell.angle_alpha   90.00
_cell.angle_beta   90.00
_cell.angle_gamma   90.00
#
_symmetry.space_group_name_H-M   'P 1'
#
loop_
_entity.id
_entity.type
_entity.pdbx_description
1 polymer ?
#
loop_
_entity_poly.entity_id
_entity_poly.type
_entity_poly.pdbx_seq_one_letter_code
_entity_poly.pdbx_strand_id
1 'polypeptide(L)'
;MVVVMNTLLEKDEDDKDINVVSSWKFIVERHGKLIDYFSEYAASKARHAYGPNGHRGMSVLIFDGSDVGYVEAERLHRHFIDQRTDRDSWQNHRVRFLPGGKRQLYGKARLKYEMRSYNEMVVAQMKQMSEDNQQLNYLKNRMVKKEQHSKLVEETLGVVTQKLRETMEENNIVRKKATEKHLEYENVMKFQEKFFHDQIERIHKATDEKESRKEAIQKSIDCQVKDVEKFEAERDKLIKSHEETKVKLKMEYMAKEVELEKKLDAALTSLMDKHKPDAFQGSCSSSS
;
A
#
# COMPACT_ATOMS: atom_id res chain seq x y z
N MET A 1 68.32 47.50 -10.38
CA MET A 1 68.89 46.58 -11.41
C MET A 1 67.91 46.50 -12.56
N VAL A 2 68.41 46.52 -13.80
CA VAL A 2 67.58 46.43 -15.02
C VAL A 2 68.00 45.20 -15.81
N VAL A 3 67.05 44.36 -16.19
CA VAL A 3 67.30 43.20 -17.06
C VAL A 3 67.15 43.66 -18.50
N VAL A 4 68.14 43.38 -19.33
CA VAL A 4 68.19 43.65 -20.77
C VAL A 4 68.17 42.33 -21.53
N MET A 5 67.30 42.23 -22.52
CA MET A 5 67.01 41.03 -23.30
C MET A 5 67.40 41.24 -24.77
N ASN A 6 67.49 40.14 -25.52
CA ASN A 6 67.94 40.08 -26.92
C ASN A 6 69.43 40.45 -27.12
N THR A 7 70.30 39.98 -26.22
CA THR A 7 71.76 40.22 -26.24
C THR A 7 72.59 39.06 -26.81
N LEU A 8 71.97 38.10 -27.54
CA LEU A 8 72.59 36.84 -28.03
C LEU A 8 73.13 36.93 -29.47
N LEU A 9 74.43 36.97 -29.76
CA LEU A 9 74.90 36.93 -31.17
C LEU A 9 74.78 35.50 -31.77
N GLU A 10 74.22 35.37 -32.97
CA GLU A 10 74.29 34.13 -33.76
C GLU A 10 75.60 34.11 -34.57
N LYS A 11 76.15 32.91 -34.82
CA LYS A 11 77.38 32.67 -35.59
C LYS A 11 77.26 33.23 -37.02
N ASP A 12 78.35 33.77 -37.56
CA ASP A 12 78.52 33.87 -39.01
C ASP A 12 78.55 32.44 -39.58
N GLU A 13 77.63 32.10 -40.48
CA GLU A 13 77.54 30.79 -41.15
C GLU A 13 78.59 30.64 -42.27
N ASP A 14 79.85 30.99 -42.03
CA ASP A 14 80.94 30.74 -42.98
C ASP A 14 82.23 30.40 -42.21
N ASP A 15 82.31 29.18 -41.70
CA ASP A 15 83.58 28.53 -41.33
C ASP A 15 83.35 27.00 -41.32
N LYS A 16 83.28 26.44 -42.53
CA LYS A 16 83.71 25.05 -42.75
C LYS A 16 85.22 25.10 -42.94
N ASP A 17 85.91 24.34 -42.11
CA ASP A 17 87.36 24.19 -42.01
C ASP A 17 88.09 25.32 -41.29
N ILE A 18 88.47 25.05 -40.03
CA ILE A 18 89.88 24.88 -39.64
C ILE A 18 89.98 24.63 -38.13
N ASN A 19 90.71 23.56 -37.78
CA ASN A 19 91.33 23.35 -36.48
C ASN A 19 92.26 24.51 -36.12
N VAL A 20 91.76 25.50 -35.39
CA VAL A 20 92.52 26.33 -34.45
C VAL A 20 91.54 26.68 -33.33
N VAL A 21 92.03 26.92 -32.12
CA VAL A 21 91.30 27.45 -30.97
C VAL A 21 90.65 28.79 -31.37
N SER A 22 89.49 28.71 -32.00
CA SER A 22 88.77 29.84 -32.57
C SER A 22 88.06 30.58 -31.44
N SER A 23 88.80 31.58 -30.95
CA SER A 23 88.35 32.79 -30.29
C SER A 23 86.84 33.00 -30.33
N TRP A 24 86.19 32.89 -29.16
CA TRP A 24 84.80 33.26 -28.97
C TRP A 24 84.68 34.78 -29.18
N LYS A 25 84.32 35.21 -30.39
CA LYS A 25 84.21 36.63 -30.72
C LYS A 25 82.83 37.16 -30.27
N PHE A 26 82.76 37.66 -29.04
CA PHE A 26 81.57 38.27 -28.44
C PHE A 26 81.23 39.61 -29.13
N ILE A 27 79.95 40.03 -29.15
CA ILE A 27 79.56 41.42 -29.53
C ILE A 27 80.35 42.46 -28.73
N VAL A 28 80.70 42.11 -27.49
CA VAL A 28 81.44 42.97 -26.58
C VAL A 28 82.86 43.28 -27.07
N GLU A 29 83.44 42.44 -27.94
CA GLU A 29 84.78 42.70 -28.48
C GLU A 29 84.79 43.47 -29.80
N ARG A 30 83.68 43.54 -30.55
CA ARG A 30 83.63 44.35 -31.78
C ARG A 30 83.00 45.73 -31.57
N HIS A 31 82.15 45.92 -30.55
CA HIS A 31 81.50 47.21 -30.22
C HIS A 31 81.30 47.40 -28.70
N GLY A 32 82.37 47.39 -27.90
CA GLY A 32 82.34 47.82 -26.49
C GLY A 32 81.48 46.96 -25.55
N LYS A 33 81.69 47.09 -24.24
CA LYS A 33 80.90 46.41 -23.21
C LYS A 33 79.44 46.87 -23.35
N LEU A 34 78.44 46.01 -23.05
CA LEU A 34 77.01 46.40 -23.05
C LEU A 34 76.73 47.68 -22.23
N ILE A 35 77.58 47.93 -21.23
CA ILE A 35 77.63 49.15 -20.42
C ILE A 35 77.90 50.42 -21.25
N ASP A 36 78.66 50.33 -22.34
CA ASP A 36 79.03 51.44 -23.22
C ASP A 36 77.83 51.88 -24.07
N TYR A 37 76.99 50.92 -24.49
CA TYR A 37 75.73 51.19 -25.18
C TYR A 37 74.75 51.98 -24.30
N PHE A 38 74.81 51.78 -22.98
CA PHE A 38 73.99 52.49 -21.99
C PHE A 38 74.84 53.40 -21.10
N SER A 39 75.94 53.93 -21.64
CA SER A 39 76.88 54.78 -20.89
C SER A 39 76.21 56.05 -20.35
N GLU A 40 75.14 56.53 -21.00
CA GLU A 40 74.30 57.65 -20.57
C GLU A 40 73.65 57.44 -19.19
N TYR A 41 73.44 56.18 -18.77
CA TYR A 41 72.67 55.84 -17.57
C TYR A 41 73.56 55.43 -16.38
N ALA A 42 74.87 55.71 -16.43
CA ALA A 42 75.82 55.47 -15.33
C ALA A 42 75.73 54.05 -14.69
N ALA A 43 75.41 53.02 -15.49
CA ALA A 43 75.37 51.65 -15.00
C ALA A 43 76.76 51.23 -14.51
N SER A 44 76.87 50.65 -13.31
CA SER A 44 78.16 50.34 -12.69
C SER A 44 78.76 49.04 -13.21
N LYS A 45 77.92 48.01 -13.43
CA LYS A 45 78.36 46.69 -13.91
C LYS A 45 77.31 46.07 -14.82
N ALA A 46 77.74 45.42 -15.88
CA ALA A 46 76.89 44.51 -16.65
C ALA A 46 77.25 43.06 -16.30
N ARG A 47 76.26 42.22 -16.07
CA ARG A 47 76.42 40.76 -15.96
C ARG A 47 75.59 40.08 -17.03
N HIS A 48 76.03 38.91 -17.47
CA HIS A 48 75.36 38.15 -18.52
C HIS A 48 74.81 36.84 -17.96
N ALA A 49 73.68 36.40 -18.48
CA ALA A 49 73.13 35.10 -18.17
C ALA A 49 73.80 34.05 -19.07
N TYR A 50 74.48 33.08 -18.45
CA TYR A 50 75.09 31.93 -19.14
C TYR A 50 74.32 30.64 -18.79
N GLY A 51 74.27 29.70 -19.73
CA GLY A 51 73.75 28.35 -19.54
C GLY A 51 74.71 27.31 -20.11
N PRO A 52 74.32 26.02 -20.11
CA PRO A 52 75.17 24.91 -20.60
C PRO A 52 75.69 25.10 -22.03
N ASN A 53 74.94 25.81 -22.87
CA ASN A 53 75.25 26.07 -24.27
C ASN A 53 75.80 27.49 -24.53
N GLY A 54 76.28 28.19 -23.48
CA GLY A 54 76.82 29.55 -23.59
C GLY A 54 75.84 30.66 -23.18
N HIS A 55 76.03 31.88 -23.70
CA HIS A 55 75.23 33.07 -23.35
C HIS A 55 73.75 32.86 -23.71
N ARG A 56 72.81 33.32 -22.87
CA ARG A 56 71.36 33.09 -23.02
C ARG A 56 70.59 34.28 -23.59
N GLY A 57 71.29 35.26 -24.14
CA GLY A 57 70.68 36.47 -24.70
C GLY A 57 70.06 37.41 -23.68
N MET A 58 70.37 37.22 -22.40
CA MET A 58 69.92 38.09 -21.32
C MET A 58 71.13 38.63 -20.57
N SER A 59 71.04 39.89 -20.21
CA SER A 59 72.05 40.62 -19.48
C SER A 59 71.37 41.43 -18.38
N VAL A 60 72.08 41.73 -17.31
CA VAL A 60 71.59 42.52 -16.19
C VAL A 60 72.54 43.68 -16.00
N LEU A 61 72.00 44.89 -16.09
CA LEU A 61 72.67 46.12 -15.72
C LEU A 61 72.45 46.37 -14.22
N ILE A 62 73.57 46.47 -13.53
CA ILE A 62 73.68 46.71 -12.10
C ILE A 62 74.13 48.15 -11.93
N PHE A 63 73.28 48.93 -11.29
CA PHE A 63 73.53 50.32 -10.94
C PHE A 63 74.06 50.37 -9.51
N ASP A 64 74.69 51.49 -9.16
CA ASP A 64 75.16 51.72 -7.81
C ASP A 64 73.99 51.65 -6.80
N GLY A 65 74.28 51.26 -5.57
CA GLY A 65 73.28 51.12 -4.50
C GLY A 65 72.78 52.45 -3.93
N SER A 66 73.25 53.57 -4.47
CA SER A 66 72.85 54.92 -4.10
C SER A 66 71.50 55.31 -4.70
N ASP A 67 70.86 56.35 -4.15
CA ASP A 67 69.60 56.89 -4.68
C ASP A 67 69.73 57.34 -6.14
N VAL A 68 70.91 57.86 -6.51
CA VAL A 68 71.26 58.22 -7.90
C VAL A 68 71.22 56.98 -8.80
N GLY A 69 71.79 55.85 -8.36
CA GLY A 69 71.76 54.59 -9.11
C GLY A 69 70.35 54.02 -9.26
N TYR A 70 69.47 54.22 -8.28
CA TYR A 70 68.05 53.86 -8.40
C TYR A 70 67.33 54.73 -9.44
N VAL A 71 67.53 56.05 -9.39
CA VAL A 71 66.92 56.99 -10.34
C VAL A 71 67.35 56.70 -11.77
N GLU A 72 68.64 56.43 -12.00
CA GLU A 72 69.14 56.07 -13.35
C GLU A 72 68.63 54.71 -13.84
N ALA A 73 68.48 53.73 -12.95
CA ALA A 73 67.87 52.44 -13.30
C ALA A 73 66.41 52.58 -13.73
N GLU A 74 65.63 53.40 -13.01
CA GLU A 74 64.24 53.71 -13.36
C GLU A 74 64.15 54.55 -14.63
N ARG A 75 65.08 55.48 -14.85
CA ARG A 75 65.17 56.27 -16.09
C ARG A 75 65.44 55.37 -17.30
N LEU A 76 66.34 54.40 -17.18
CA LEU A 76 66.57 53.41 -18.22
C LEU A 76 65.34 52.50 -18.42
N HIS A 77 64.64 52.12 -17.36
CA HIS A 77 63.41 51.35 -17.49
C HIS A 77 62.32 52.10 -18.25
N ARG A 78 62.12 53.39 -17.94
CA ARG A 78 61.19 54.25 -18.69
C ARG A 78 61.61 54.42 -20.14
N HIS A 79 62.91 54.55 -20.42
CA HIS A 79 63.41 54.61 -21.79
C HIS A 79 62.97 53.39 -22.63
N PHE A 80 63.01 52.18 -22.06
CA PHE A 80 62.49 50.99 -22.73
C PHE A 80 60.96 51.02 -22.91
N ILE A 81 60.21 51.58 -21.97
CA ILE A 81 58.75 51.75 -22.12
C ILE A 81 58.44 52.76 -23.23
N ASP A 82 59.11 53.91 -23.25
CA ASP A 82 58.90 54.98 -24.21
C ASP A 82 59.23 54.53 -25.64
N GLN A 83 60.27 53.72 -25.81
CA GLN A 83 60.63 53.10 -27.08
C GLN A 83 59.75 51.89 -27.45
N ARG A 84 58.77 51.51 -26.62
CA ARG A 84 57.95 50.29 -26.76
C ARG A 84 58.80 49.03 -26.88
N THR A 85 59.87 48.98 -26.11
CA THR A 85 60.86 47.90 -26.03
C THR A 85 60.95 47.37 -24.60
N ASP A 86 59.84 47.42 -23.89
CA ASP A 86 59.66 46.91 -22.54
C ASP A 86 59.43 45.38 -22.50
N ARG A 87 59.16 44.84 -21.31
CA ARG A 87 58.90 43.40 -21.11
C ARG A 87 57.72 42.90 -21.92
N ASP A 88 56.62 43.65 -21.95
CA ASP A 88 55.37 43.20 -22.55
C ASP A 88 55.53 43.23 -24.08
N SER A 89 56.25 44.22 -24.60
CA SER A 89 56.67 44.27 -26.00
C SER A 89 57.57 43.08 -26.39
N TRP A 90 58.52 42.67 -25.55
CA TRP A 90 59.31 41.45 -25.78
C TRP A 90 58.49 40.15 -25.71
N GLN A 91 57.43 40.11 -24.90
CA GLN A 91 56.59 38.92 -24.79
C GLN A 91 55.61 38.79 -25.95
N ASN A 92 55.06 39.91 -26.43
CA ASN A 92 53.94 39.92 -27.35
C ASN A 92 54.34 40.26 -28.81
N HIS A 93 55.41 41.02 -29.04
CA HIS A 93 55.81 41.51 -30.37
C HIS A 93 57.33 41.52 -30.56
N ARG A 94 57.94 40.33 -30.71
CA ARG A 94 59.41 40.18 -30.81
C ARG A 94 59.99 40.67 -32.13
N VAL A 95 60.34 41.94 -32.21
CA VAL A 95 61.21 42.45 -33.27
C VAL A 95 62.67 42.22 -32.87
N ARG A 96 63.37 41.35 -33.59
CA ARG A 96 64.77 41.00 -33.29
C ARG A 96 65.76 42.04 -33.81
N PHE A 97 65.48 42.63 -34.98
CA PHE A 97 66.31 43.62 -35.66
C PHE A 97 65.44 44.74 -36.25
N LEU A 98 65.93 45.97 -36.17
CA LEU A 98 65.37 47.13 -36.85
C LEU A 98 65.83 47.19 -38.32
N PRO A 99 65.11 47.90 -39.20
CA PRO A 99 65.56 48.17 -40.57
C PRO A 99 66.97 48.78 -40.57
N GLY A 100 67.90 48.19 -41.33
CA GLY A 100 69.33 48.55 -41.32
C GLY A 100 70.23 47.66 -40.45
N GLY A 101 69.72 46.50 -40.00
CA GLY A 101 70.53 45.46 -39.33
C GLY A 101 70.89 45.76 -37.88
N LYS A 102 70.45 46.90 -37.33
CA LYS A 102 70.65 47.25 -35.91
C LYS A 102 69.75 46.39 -35.04
N ARG A 103 70.31 45.82 -33.98
CA ARG A 103 69.56 44.94 -33.07
C ARG A 103 68.70 45.72 -32.09
N GLN A 104 67.45 45.29 -31.91
CA GLN A 104 66.56 45.88 -30.91
C GLN A 104 66.79 45.24 -29.55
N LEU A 105 67.22 46.02 -28.57
CA LEU A 105 67.30 45.58 -27.17
C LEU A 105 65.99 45.86 -26.45
N TYR A 106 65.65 45.00 -25.50
CA TYR A 106 64.46 45.15 -24.66
C TYR A 106 64.86 45.18 -23.20
N GLY A 107 64.12 45.88 -22.34
CA GLY A 107 64.49 45.95 -20.93
C GLY A 107 63.35 46.10 -19.94
N LYS A 108 63.57 45.63 -18.72
CA LYS A 108 62.63 45.76 -17.60
C LYS A 108 63.36 45.98 -16.28
N ALA A 109 62.88 46.92 -15.46
CA ALA A 109 63.29 47.01 -14.07
C ALA A 109 62.83 45.78 -13.28
N ARG A 110 63.69 45.28 -12.39
CA ARG A 110 63.32 44.27 -11.40
C ARG A 110 63.02 44.98 -10.09
N LEU A 111 61.76 45.40 -9.90
CA LEU A 111 61.29 45.98 -8.64
C LEU A 111 61.18 44.89 -7.56
N LYS A 112 61.45 45.24 -6.31
CA LYS A 112 61.38 44.32 -5.15
C LYS A 112 59.98 43.72 -4.92
N TYR A 113 58.93 44.29 -5.53
CA TYR A 113 57.53 43.98 -5.22
C TYR A 113 56.88 42.86 -6.08
N GLU A 114 57.57 42.28 -7.06
CA GLU A 114 57.00 41.20 -7.88
C GLU A 114 57.11 39.78 -7.26
N MET A 115 57.70 39.63 -6.06
CA MET A 115 57.82 38.33 -5.39
C MET A 115 56.68 38.16 -4.37
N ARG A 116 55.66 37.34 -4.67
CA ARG A 116 54.69 36.85 -3.67
C ARG A 116 55.47 36.25 -2.49
N SER A 117 55.11 36.64 -1.27
CA SER A 117 55.81 36.19 -0.06
C SER A 117 55.60 34.68 0.17
N TYR A 118 56.63 33.99 0.65
CA TYR A 118 56.57 32.58 1.05
C TYR A 118 55.39 32.28 1.98
N ASN A 119 55.05 33.22 2.85
CA ASN A 119 53.92 33.10 3.79
C ASN A 119 52.57 33.00 3.07
N GLU A 120 52.39 33.70 1.96
CA GLU A 120 51.13 33.69 1.22
C GLU A 120 51.02 32.47 0.31
N MET A 121 52.09 32.12 -0.41
CA MET A 121 52.04 31.00 -1.36
C MET A 121 52.13 29.63 -0.71
N VAL A 122 52.77 29.50 0.45
CA VAL A 122 53.03 28.18 1.04
C VAL A 122 52.30 28.04 2.37
N VAL A 123 52.54 28.95 3.31
CA VAL A 123 51.99 28.81 4.68
C VAL A 123 50.47 28.95 4.69
N ALA A 124 49.91 29.95 4.01
CA ALA A 124 48.46 30.12 3.92
C ALA A 124 47.78 28.95 3.19
N GLN A 125 48.39 28.44 2.11
CA GLN A 125 47.88 27.26 1.41
C GLN A 125 47.90 26.00 2.29
N MET A 126 48.98 25.77 3.05
CA MET A 126 49.05 24.64 3.99
C MET A 126 48.01 24.73 5.10
N LYS A 127 47.75 25.94 5.61
CA LYS A 127 46.69 26.15 6.60
C LYS A 127 45.31 25.83 6.02
N GLN A 128 45.01 26.35 4.82
CA GLN A 128 43.76 26.05 4.12
C GLN A 128 43.58 24.54 3.90
N MET A 129 44.60 23.86 3.39
CA MET A 129 44.54 22.41 3.17
C MET A 129 44.30 21.63 4.48
N SER A 130 44.83 22.09 5.60
CA SER A 130 44.60 21.45 6.89
C SER A 130 43.15 21.60 7.37
N GLU A 131 42.55 22.77 7.15
CA GLU A 131 41.15 23.07 7.48
C GLU A 131 40.21 22.28 6.57
N ASP A 132 40.48 22.25 5.26
CA ASP A 132 39.72 21.49 4.28
C ASP A 132 39.76 19.98 4.60
N ASN A 133 40.91 19.46 5.03
CA ASN A 133 41.05 18.05 5.45
C ASN A 133 40.22 17.72 6.70
N GLN A 134 40.13 18.65 7.67
CA GLN A 134 39.26 18.47 8.83
C GLN A 134 37.79 18.39 8.42
N GLN A 135 37.35 19.29 7.53
CA GLN A 135 35.99 19.29 7.00
C GLN A 135 35.71 18.00 6.21
N LEU A 136 36.66 17.56 5.37
CA LEU A 136 36.56 16.32 4.61
C LEU A 136 36.36 15.11 5.53
N ASN A 137 37.13 15.02 6.61
CA ASN A 137 36.99 13.93 7.58
C ASN A 137 35.63 13.94 8.28
N TYR A 138 35.13 15.11 8.67
CA TYR A 138 33.79 15.26 9.23
C TYR A 138 32.70 14.79 8.26
N LEU A 139 32.77 15.25 7.00
CA LEU A 139 31.82 14.86 5.96
C LEU A 139 31.88 13.35 5.69
N LYS A 140 33.08 12.77 5.63
CA LYS A 140 33.29 11.33 5.48
C LYS A 140 32.63 10.53 6.60
N ASN A 141 32.87 10.90 7.87
CA ASN A 141 32.26 10.22 9.01
C ASN A 141 30.73 10.34 9.02
N ARG A 142 30.21 11.51 8.63
CA ARG A 142 28.76 11.73 8.51
C ARG A 142 28.15 10.86 7.41
N MET A 143 28.83 10.69 6.27
CA MET A 143 28.40 9.82 5.19
C MET A 143 28.37 8.36 5.63
N VAL A 144 29.42 7.87 6.30
CA VAL A 144 29.48 6.48 6.80
C VAL A 144 28.32 6.20 7.77
N LYS A 145 28.02 7.12 8.70
CA LYS A 145 26.88 6.97 9.62
C LYS A 145 25.53 6.89 8.89
N LYS A 146 25.33 7.74 7.88
CA LYS A 146 24.11 7.71 7.05
C LYS A 146 23.99 6.40 6.27
N GLU A 147 25.09 5.92 5.71
CA GLU A 147 25.11 4.67 4.95
C GLU A 147 24.81 3.45 5.85
N GLN A 148 25.40 3.41 7.05
CA GLN A 148 25.09 2.37 8.04
C GLN A 148 23.61 2.41 8.44
N HIS A 149 23.05 3.60 8.69
CA HIS A 149 21.63 3.74 8.98
C HIS A 149 20.76 3.27 7.79
N SER A 150 21.13 3.59 6.54
CA SER A 150 20.41 3.11 5.35
C SER A 150 20.39 1.59 5.27
N LYS A 151 21.55 0.95 5.48
CA LYS A 151 21.67 -0.52 5.48
C LYS A 151 20.80 -1.17 6.56
N LEU A 152 20.83 -0.64 7.78
CA LEU A 152 19.97 -1.13 8.88
C LEU A 152 18.47 -0.98 8.56
N VAL A 153 18.08 0.13 7.93
CA VAL A 153 16.68 0.33 7.50
C VAL A 153 16.29 -0.66 6.41
N GLU A 154 17.15 -0.93 5.44
CA GLU A 154 16.90 -1.91 4.38
C GLU A 154 16.78 -3.33 4.95
N GLU A 155 17.66 -3.73 5.86
CA GLU A 155 17.62 -5.02 6.56
C GLU A 155 16.33 -5.17 7.39
N THR A 156 16.00 -4.17 8.20
CA THR A 156 14.78 -4.20 9.02
C THR A 156 13.51 -4.19 8.16
N LEU A 157 13.49 -3.45 7.06
CA LEU A 157 12.39 -3.47 6.10
C LEU A 157 12.24 -4.85 5.45
N GLY A 158 13.34 -5.52 5.11
CA GLY A 158 13.34 -6.88 4.60
C GLY A 158 12.66 -7.85 5.58
N VAL A 159 13.06 -7.81 6.85
CA VAL A 159 12.47 -8.63 7.92
C VAL A 159 10.98 -8.35 8.10
N VAL A 160 10.57 -7.07 8.17
CA VAL A 160 9.16 -6.68 8.32
C VAL A 160 8.32 -7.16 7.13
N THR A 161 8.85 -7.04 5.90
CA THR A 161 8.17 -7.46 4.68
C THR A 161 7.99 -8.97 4.63
N GLN A 162 8.99 -9.74 5.05
CA GLN A 162 8.88 -11.19 5.15
C GLN A 162 7.81 -11.60 6.17
N LYS A 163 7.86 -11.03 7.38
CA LYS A 163 6.87 -11.32 8.43
C LYS A 163 5.44 -10.99 8.00
N LEU A 164 5.25 -9.91 7.24
CA LEU A 164 3.96 -9.56 6.67
C LEU A 164 3.46 -10.65 5.71
N ARG A 165 4.32 -11.17 4.84
CA ARG A 165 3.98 -12.26 3.90
C ARG A 165 3.58 -13.54 4.63
N GLU A 166 4.37 -13.96 5.62
CA GLU A 166 4.09 -15.12 6.47
C GLU A 166 2.73 -14.95 7.17
N THR A 167 2.49 -13.79 7.78
CA THR A 167 1.22 -13.47 8.46
C THR A 167 0.03 -13.49 7.49
N MET A 168 0.22 -13.04 6.24
CA MET A 168 -0.83 -13.09 5.21
C MET A 168 -1.15 -14.53 4.80
N GLU A 169 -0.14 -15.37 4.62
CA GLU A 169 -0.31 -16.78 4.28
C GLU A 169 -1.03 -17.55 5.40
N GLU A 170 -0.64 -17.33 6.66
CA GLU A 170 -1.31 -17.89 7.83
C GLU A 170 -2.79 -17.47 7.90
N ASN A 171 -3.08 -16.17 7.72
CA ASN A 171 -4.46 -15.66 7.70
C ASN A 171 -5.28 -16.29 6.58
N ASN A 172 -4.70 -16.50 5.40
CA ASN A 172 -5.38 -17.15 4.29
C ASN A 172 -5.73 -18.61 4.62
N ILE A 173 -4.81 -19.35 5.27
CA ILE A 173 -5.05 -20.73 5.71
C ILE A 173 -6.17 -20.78 6.75
N VAL A 174 -6.14 -19.89 7.74
CA VAL A 174 -7.19 -19.83 8.78
C VAL A 174 -8.56 -19.56 8.16
N ARG A 175 -8.65 -18.62 7.22
CA ARG A 175 -9.90 -18.33 6.49
C ARG A 175 -10.41 -19.55 5.73
N LYS A 176 -9.55 -20.23 4.98
CA LYS A 176 -9.91 -21.46 4.24
C LYS A 176 -10.43 -22.55 5.18
N LYS A 177 -9.71 -22.82 6.27
CA LYS A 177 -10.14 -23.80 7.29
C LYS A 177 -11.48 -23.44 7.92
N ALA A 178 -11.71 -22.15 8.22
CA ALA A 178 -12.99 -21.70 8.74
C ALA A 178 -14.13 -21.96 7.74
N THR A 179 -13.93 -21.65 6.46
CA THR A 179 -14.94 -21.92 5.42
C THR A 179 -15.21 -23.41 5.23
N GLU A 180 -14.18 -24.25 5.23
CA GLU A 180 -14.31 -25.71 5.14
C GLU A 180 -15.11 -26.26 6.33
N LYS A 181 -14.80 -25.80 7.55
CA LYS A 181 -15.54 -26.19 8.75
C LYS A 181 -17.00 -25.76 8.68
N HIS A 182 -17.28 -24.54 8.26
CA HIS A 182 -18.67 -24.08 8.08
C HIS A 182 -19.43 -24.94 7.07
N LEU A 183 -18.79 -25.31 5.96
CA LEU A 183 -19.40 -26.18 4.95
C LEU A 183 -19.63 -27.60 5.48
N GLU A 184 -18.69 -28.16 6.25
CA GLU A 184 -18.88 -29.44 6.95
C GLU A 184 -20.10 -29.39 7.87
N TYR A 185 -20.21 -28.35 8.72
CA TYR A 185 -21.36 -28.17 9.60
C TYR A 185 -22.67 -28.06 8.80
N GLU A 186 -22.69 -27.27 7.73
CA GLU A 186 -23.86 -27.13 6.87
C GLU A 186 -24.29 -28.47 6.26
N ASN A 187 -23.34 -29.28 5.80
CA ASN A 187 -23.61 -30.60 5.23
C ASN A 187 -24.16 -31.58 6.28
N VAL A 188 -23.60 -31.58 7.48
CA VAL A 188 -24.09 -32.39 8.60
C VAL A 188 -25.52 -31.98 8.96
N MET A 189 -25.80 -30.68 9.06
CA MET A 189 -27.14 -30.17 9.34
C MET A 189 -28.14 -30.60 8.26
N LYS A 190 -27.80 -30.47 6.98
CA LYS A 190 -28.66 -30.93 5.87
C LYS A 190 -28.95 -32.43 5.94
N PHE A 191 -27.97 -33.25 6.29
CA PHE A 191 -28.18 -34.69 6.44
C PHE A 191 -29.09 -35.00 7.63
N GLN A 192 -28.88 -34.32 8.75
CA GLN A 192 -29.67 -34.48 9.96
C GLN A 192 -31.13 -34.03 9.74
N GLU A 193 -31.34 -32.90 9.08
CA GLU A 193 -32.67 -32.41 8.69
C GLU A 193 -33.40 -33.43 7.80
N LYS A 194 -32.74 -33.97 6.77
CA LYS A 194 -33.31 -35.01 5.92
C LYS A 194 -33.69 -36.25 6.73
N PHE A 195 -32.80 -36.71 7.59
CA PHE A 195 -33.04 -37.88 8.43
C PHE A 195 -34.27 -37.74 9.34
N PHE A 196 -34.43 -36.58 10.00
CA PHE A 196 -35.60 -36.32 10.84
C PHE A 196 -36.88 -36.11 10.01
N HIS A 197 -36.77 -35.44 8.86
CA HIS A 197 -37.89 -35.27 7.94
C HIS A 197 -38.44 -36.63 7.49
N ASP A 198 -37.58 -37.54 7.05
CA ASP A 198 -37.95 -38.89 6.63
C ASP A 198 -38.58 -39.72 7.77
N GLN A 199 -38.15 -39.49 9.02
CA GLN A 199 -38.80 -40.11 10.18
C GLN A 199 -40.20 -39.55 10.44
N ILE A 200 -40.35 -38.22 10.40
CA ILE A 200 -41.64 -37.56 10.60
C ILE A 200 -42.62 -37.98 9.51
N GLU A 201 -42.19 -38.03 8.25
CA GLU A 201 -43.02 -38.46 7.13
C GLU A 201 -43.53 -39.90 7.32
N ARG A 202 -42.64 -40.82 7.76
CA ARG A 202 -43.04 -42.19 8.08
C ARG A 202 -44.07 -42.26 9.21
N ILE A 203 -43.93 -41.44 10.24
CA ILE A 203 -44.88 -41.38 11.36
C ILE A 203 -46.22 -40.81 10.90
N HIS A 204 -46.22 -39.71 10.13
CA HIS A 204 -47.43 -39.12 9.57
C HIS A 204 -48.17 -40.13 8.71
N LYS A 205 -47.49 -40.77 7.75
CA LYS A 205 -48.11 -41.80 6.91
C LYS A 205 -48.72 -42.95 7.74
N ALA A 206 -47.99 -43.45 8.74
CA ALA A 206 -48.51 -44.50 9.62
C ALA A 206 -49.70 -44.02 10.48
N THR A 207 -49.75 -42.73 10.81
CA THR A 207 -50.85 -42.12 11.56
C THR A 207 -52.07 -41.95 10.69
N ASP A 208 -51.90 -41.44 9.47
CA ASP A 208 -52.97 -41.29 8.47
C ASP A 208 -53.60 -42.64 8.11
N GLU A 209 -52.79 -43.69 7.95
CA GLU A 209 -53.27 -45.05 7.72
C GLU A 209 -54.07 -45.59 8.93
N LYS A 210 -53.62 -45.31 10.15
CA LYS A 210 -54.35 -45.67 11.38
C LYS A 210 -55.66 -44.90 11.51
N GLU A 211 -55.66 -43.60 11.19
CA GLU A 211 -56.86 -42.75 11.22
C GLU A 211 -57.87 -43.19 10.19
N SER A 212 -57.44 -43.45 8.95
CA SER A 212 -58.27 -44.03 7.90
C SER A 212 -58.91 -45.36 8.32
N ARG A 213 -58.14 -46.23 9.01
CA ARG A 213 -58.68 -47.48 9.57
C ARG A 213 -59.69 -47.22 10.70
N LYS A 214 -59.42 -46.28 11.60
CA LYS A 214 -60.35 -45.89 12.66
C LYS A 214 -61.67 -45.37 12.08
N GLU A 215 -61.62 -44.52 11.07
CA GLU A 215 -62.81 -44.04 10.38
C GLU A 215 -63.60 -45.17 9.72
N ALA A 216 -62.93 -46.12 9.07
CA ALA A 216 -63.59 -47.26 8.45
C ALA A 216 -64.31 -48.13 9.49
N ILE A 217 -63.66 -48.38 10.64
CA ILE A 217 -64.26 -49.10 11.77
C ILE A 217 -65.45 -48.32 12.33
N GLN A 218 -65.31 -47.01 12.52
CA GLN A 218 -66.38 -46.16 13.04
C GLN A 218 -67.60 -46.19 12.12
N LYS A 219 -67.41 -46.04 10.80
CA LYS A 219 -68.49 -46.15 9.81
C LYS A 219 -69.18 -47.52 9.88
N SER A 220 -68.43 -48.61 10.07
CA SER A 220 -69.01 -49.94 10.24
C SER A 220 -69.86 -50.05 11.51
N ILE A 221 -69.37 -49.51 12.64
CA ILE A 221 -70.12 -49.49 13.91
C ILE A 221 -71.41 -48.68 13.74
N ASP A 222 -71.33 -47.48 13.17
CA ASP A 222 -72.49 -46.61 12.97
C ASP A 222 -73.56 -47.26 12.07
N CYS A 223 -73.14 -48.01 11.05
CA CYS A 223 -74.07 -48.79 10.22
C CYS A 223 -74.77 -49.89 11.03
N GLN A 224 -74.02 -50.66 11.85
CA GLN A 224 -74.58 -51.71 12.68
C GLN A 224 -75.56 -51.17 13.72
N VAL A 225 -75.22 -50.06 14.38
CA VAL A 225 -76.10 -49.39 15.36
C VAL A 225 -77.41 -48.97 14.69
N LYS A 226 -77.35 -48.35 13.51
CA LYS A 226 -78.55 -47.95 12.75
C LYS A 226 -79.44 -49.14 12.38
N ASP A 227 -78.86 -50.29 12.04
CA ASP A 227 -79.65 -51.47 11.70
C ASP A 227 -80.29 -52.10 12.95
N VAL A 228 -79.61 -52.10 14.10
CA VAL A 228 -80.19 -52.50 15.40
C VAL A 228 -81.34 -51.56 15.79
N GLU A 229 -81.16 -50.23 15.67
CA GLU A 229 -82.20 -49.24 15.97
C GLU A 229 -83.46 -49.47 15.13
N LYS A 230 -83.32 -49.78 13.83
CA LYS A 230 -84.47 -50.14 12.97
C LYS A 230 -85.18 -51.39 13.46
N PHE A 231 -84.43 -52.43 13.81
CA PHE A 231 -84.99 -53.68 14.33
C PHE A 231 -85.74 -53.46 15.66
N GLU A 232 -85.17 -52.69 16.59
CA GLU A 232 -85.82 -52.35 17.85
C GLU A 232 -87.11 -51.57 17.63
N ALA A 233 -87.13 -50.61 16.70
CA ALA A 233 -88.33 -49.86 16.35
C ALA A 233 -89.43 -50.75 15.73
N GLU A 234 -89.06 -51.72 14.89
CA GLU A 234 -90.00 -52.71 14.33
C GLU A 234 -90.54 -53.64 15.43
N ARG A 235 -89.67 -54.13 16.31
CA ARG A 235 -90.05 -54.94 17.47
C ARG A 235 -91.05 -54.21 18.37
N ASP A 236 -90.79 -52.94 18.69
CA ASP A 236 -91.65 -52.15 19.58
C ASP A 236 -93.03 -51.89 18.95
N LYS A 237 -93.09 -51.67 17.62
CA LYS A 237 -94.38 -51.60 16.89
C LYS A 237 -95.14 -52.92 16.96
N LEU A 238 -94.43 -54.05 16.78
CA LEU A 238 -95.04 -55.37 16.84
C LEU A 238 -95.58 -55.67 18.25
N ILE A 239 -94.83 -55.34 19.30
CA ILE A 239 -95.27 -55.48 20.69
C ILE A 239 -96.53 -54.64 20.95
N LYS A 240 -96.54 -53.36 20.55
CA LYS A 240 -97.72 -52.48 20.70
C LYS A 240 -98.96 -53.05 20.00
N SER A 241 -98.82 -53.51 18.75
CA SER A 241 -99.94 -54.13 18.02
C SER A 241 -100.44 -55.43 18.67
N HIS A 242 -99.53 -56.25 19.22
CA HIS A 242 -99.89 -57.44 19.99
C HIS A 242 -100.63 -57.07 21.29
N GLU A 243 -100.18 -56.05 22.01
CA GLU A 243 -100.85 -55.55 23.22
C GLU A 243 -102.24 -54.99 22.90
N GLU A 244 -102.38 -54.21 21.83
CA GLU A 244 -103.68 -53.68 21.38
C GLU A 244 -104.67 -54.78 21.00
N THR A 245 -104.22 -55.82 20.28
CA THR A 245 -105.08 -56.96 19.92
C THR A 245 -105.50 -57.76 21.16
N LYS A 246 -104.59 -57.95 22.12
CA LYS A 246 -104.92 -58.57 23.42
C LYS A 246 -105.93 -57.75 24.22
N VAL A 247 -105.80 -56.42 24.25
CA VAL A 247 -106.76 -55.52 24.91
C VAL A 247 -108.11 -55.57 24.20
N LYS A 248 -108.15 -55.54 22.86
CA LYS A 248 -109.39 -55.67 22.07
C LYS A 248 -110.10 -56.98 22.37
N LEU A 249 -109.41 -58.11 22.33
CA LEU A 249 -109.97 -59.42 22.69
C LEU A 249 -110.51 -59.45 24.13
N LYS A 250 -109.78 -58.83 25.08
CA LYS A 250 -110.24 -58.72 26.47
C LYS A 250 -111.51 -57.87 26.59
N MET A 251 -111.60 -56.76 25.85
CA MET A 251 -112.80 -55.92 25.80
C MET A 251 -113.99 -56.66 25.17
N GLU A 252 -113.78 -57.41 24.09
CA GLU A 252 -114.81 -58.25 23.48
C GLU A 252 -115.30 -59.35 24.44
N TYR A 253 -114.40 -59.97 25.19
CA TYR A 253 -114.75 -60.96 26.20
C TYR A 253 -115.58 -60.33 27.34
N MET A 254 -115.13 -59.20 27.90
CA MET A 254 -115.88 -58.48 28.94
C MET A 254 -117.25 -58.02 28.42
N ALA A 255 -117.36 -57.57 27.17
CA ALA A 255 -118.64 -57.18 26.59
C ALA A 255 -119.62 -58.36 26.50
N LYS A 256 -119.15 -59.55 26.10
CA LYS A 256 -119.96 -60.78 26.09
C LYS A 256 -120.39 -61.20 27.49
N GLU A 257 -119.52 -61.04 28.50
CA GLU A 257 -119.81 -61.32 29.91
C GLU A 257 -120.94 -60.41 30.43
N VAL A 258 -120.84 -59.09 30.20
CA VAL A 258 -121.90 -58.11 30.52
C VAL A 258 -123.22 -58.42 29.79
N GLU A 259 -123.15 -58.89 28.53
CA GLU A 259 -124.35 -59.25 27.77
C GLU A 259 -125.04 -60.51 28.34
N LEU A 260 -124.28 -61.47 28.84
CA LEU A 260 -124.82 -62.63 29.57
C LEU A 260 -125.48 -62.21 30.89
N GLU A 261 -124.87 -61.29 31.65
CA GLU A 261 -125.48 -60.71 32.85
C GLU A 261 -126.79 -59.99 32.53
N LYS A 262 -126.82 -59.16 31.47
CA LYS A 262 -128.07 -58.51 31.02
C LYS A 262 -129.15 -59.52 30.62
N LYS A 263 -128.79 -60.63 29.98
CA LYS A 263 -129.74 -61.72 29.65
C LYS A 263 -130.28 -62.38 30.92
N LEU A 264 -129.44 -62.56 31.93
CA LEU A 264 -129.85 -63.08 33.25
C LEU A 264 -130.77 -62.10 33.97
N ASP A 265 -130.44 -60.81 33.99
CA ASP A 265 -131.29 -59.76 34.56
C ASP A 265 -132.63 -59.63 33.82
N ALA A 266 -132.63 -59.74 32.49
CA ALA A 266 -133.83 -59.77 31.67
C ALA A 266 -134.70 -61.01 31.97
N ALA A 267 -134.08 -62.18 32.16
CA ALA A 267 -134.78 -63.39 32.55
C ALA A 267 -135.35 -63.30 33.98
N LEU A 268 -134.60 -62.70 34.92
CA LEU A 268 -135.03 -62.40 36.28
C LEU A 268 -136.20 -61.42 36.31
N THR A 269 -136.15 -60.33 35.54
CA THR A 269 -137.26 -59.37 35.42
C THR A 269 -138.48 -60.01 34.79
N SER A 270 -138.32 -60.83 33.74
CA SER A 270 -139.43 -61.60 33.17
C SER A 270 -140.01 -62.63 34.16
N LEU A 271 -139.17 -63.22 35.02
CA LEU A 271 -139.59 -64.09 36.12
C LEU A 271 -140.33 -63.30 37.22
N MET A 272 -139.84 -62.11 37.58
CA MET A 272 -140.54 -61.22 38.53
C MET A 272 -141.90 -60.78 37.98
N ASP A 273 -141.99 -60.48 36.69
CA ASP A 273 -143.26 -60.13 36.05
C ASP A 273 -144.24 -61.30 36.01
N LYS A 274 -143.77 -62.54 35.83
CA LYS A 274 -144.62 -63.75 35.95
C LYS A 274 -145.13 -64.00 37.37
N HIS A 275 -144.39 -63.56 38.38
CA HIS A 275 -144.76 -63.67 39.78
C HIS A 275 -145.32 -62.36 40.36
N LYS A 276 -145.70 -61.38 39.51
CA LYS A 276 -146.51 -60.25 39.96
C LYS A 276 -147.86 -60.75 40.48
N PRO A 277 -148.20 -60.53 41.76
CA PRO A 277 -149.47 -60.96 42.30
C PRO A 277 -150.62 -60.11 41.75
N ASP A 278 -151.57 -60.77 41.09
CA ASP A 278 -152.86 -60.22 40.70
C ASP A 278 -153.74 -60.12 41.96
N ALA A 279 -154.05 -58.91 42.42
CA ALA A 279 -154.93 -58.70 43.56
C ALA A 279 -155.69 -57.37 43.50
N PHE A 280 -156.97 -57.53 43.18
CA PHE A 280 -158.13 -57.03 43.93
C PHE A 280 -158.51 -55.54 43.88
N GLN A 281 -159.79 -55.36 43.49
CA GLN A 281 -160.65 -54.22 43.76
C GLN A 281 -160.62 -53.77 45.23
N GLY A 282 -160.82 -52.46 45.45
CA GLY A 282 -161.68 -51.97 46.54
C GLY A 282 -161.14 -50.78 47.35
N SER A 283 -161.78 -49.61 47.15
CA SER A 283 -162.03 -48.51 48.12
C SER A 283 -160.86 -47.95 48.94
N CYS A 284 -160.41 -46.70 48.73
CA CYS A 284 -160.97 -45.40 49.16
C CYS A 284 -160.12 -44.74 50.27
N SER A 285 -159.66 -43.52 49.93
CA SER A 285 -159.47 -42.30 50.75
C SER A 285 -158.37 -42.17 51.82
N SER A 286 -157.58 -41.10 51.61
CA SER A 286 -156.95 -40.14 52.56
C SER A 286 -155.81 -40.65 53.46
N SER A 287 -154.65 -40.01 53.56
CA SER A 287 -154.48 -38.61 53.99
C SER A 287 -153.05 -38.07 53.73
N SER A 288 -152.99 -36.77 53.43
CA SER A 288 -151.87 -35.79 53.48
C SER A 288 -150.71 -35.88 52.48
#